data_AF-A0A101EF17-F1
#
_entry.id   AF-A0A101EF17-F1
#
_cell.length_a   1.000
_cell.length_b   1.000
_cell.length_c   1.000
_cell.angle_alpha   90.00
_cell.angle_beta   90.00
_cell.angle_gamma   90.00
#
_symmetry.space_group_name_H-M   'P 1'
#
loop_
_entity.id
_entity.type
_entity.pdbx_description
1 polymer ?
#
loop_
_entity_poly.entity_id
_entity_poly.type
_entity_poly.pdbx_seq_one_letter_code
_entity_poly.pdbx_strand_id
1 'polypeptide(L)'
;RAIITGYWNTGFRKQIWLSFHGQEYIIPSAIQEWAKKYQVPALILFVDLPRVMGQTLMDKEHGGPFETPFQHADEAETSISLALFPEFCDMEHAEDTTIKGHLPPGHVDRGGDIYGHPIPGHCQVGNVGIECVTAPEGVLGKASKASAEKARAAIEKACDYLLKLHNDILSIFPPGKLPDTKLMTQRDAQLIEDILKGPTKGGKHIYVIAWPP
;
A
#
# COMPACT_ATOMS: atom_id res chain seq x y z
N ARG A 1 9.77 9.74 -0.84
CA ARG A 1 10.54 10.39 -1.94
C ARG A 1 12.04 10.14 -1.86
N ALA A 2 12.71 10.45 -0.74
CA ALA A 2 14.13 10.17 -0.56
C ALA A 2 14.51 8.71 -0.82
N ILE A 3 13.71 7.76 -0.31
CA ILE A 3 13.96 6.33 -0.51
C ILE A 3 13.88 5.93 -2.00
N ILE A 4 12.83 6.37 -2.71
CA ILE A 4 12.70 6.17 -4.17
C ILE A 4 13.96 6.66 -4.90
N THR A 5 14.42 7.86 -4.54
CA THR A 5 15.58 8.51 -5.16
C THR A 5 16.88 7.78 -4.83
N GLY A 6 17.05 7.33 -3.60
CA GLY A 6 18.22 6.57 -3.17
C GLY A 6 18.34 5.25 -3.94
N TYR A 7 17.27 4.46 -3.99
CA TYR A 7 17.23 3.22 -4.78
C TYR A 7 17.44 3.48 -6.27
N TRP A 8 16.84 4.54 -6.80
CA TRP A 8 17.09 4.93 -8.18
C TRP A 8 18.57 5.28 -8.37
N ASN A 9 19.18 6.07 -7.50
CA ASN A 9 20.58 6.47 -7.65
C ASN A 9 21.55 5.27 -7.58
N THR A 10 21.21 4.21 -6.84
CA THR A 10 22.07 3.02 -6.68
C THR A 10 21.91 1.96 -7.77
N GLY A 11 20.88 2.03 -8.62
CA GLY A 11 20.71 1.08 -9.73
C GLY A 11 19.29 0.49 -9.85
N PHE A 12 18.46 0.63 -8.82
CA PHE A 12 17.12 0.05 -8.79
C PHE A 12 16.09 0.97 -9.47
N ARG A 13 15.74 0.62 -10.70
CA ARG A 13 14.86 1.41 -11.57
C ARG A 13 13.40 0.94 -11.57
N LYS A 14 13.14 -0.22 -10.95
CA LYS A 14 11.83 -0.85 -10.85
C LYS A 14 11.55 -1.07 -9.37
N GLN A 15 10.46 -0.51 -8.85
CA GLN A 15 10.14 -0.48 -7.41
C GLN A 15 8.64 -0.76 -7.23
N ILE A 16 8.30 -1.68 -6.33
CA ILE A 16 6.92 -1.95 -5.90
C ILE A 16 6.83 -1.51 -4.44
N TRP A 17 5.95 -0.56 -4.16
CA TRP A 17 5.63 -0.09 -2.82
C TRP A 17 4.35 -0.73 -2.35
N LEU A 18 4.37 -1.32 -1.15
CA LEU A 18 3.24 -2.04 -0.56
C LEU A 18 2.70 -1.25 0.62
N SER A 19 1.38 -1.18 0.76
CA SER A 19 0.71 -0.69 1.98
C SER A 19 -0.41 -1.66 2.38
N PHE A 20 -0.59 -1.79 3.68
CA PHE A 20 -1.75 -2.41 4.32
C PHE A 20 -2.26 -1.47 5.42
N HIS A 21 -2.34 -0.18 5.11
CA HIS A 21 -2.69 0.87 6.08
C HIS A 21 -3.41 2.00 5.38
N GLY A 22 -4.47 2.53 6.00
CA GLY A 22 -5.42 3.50 5.40
C GLY A 22 -4.91 4.92 5.16
N GLN A 23 -3.62 5.19 5.40
CA GLN A 23 -2.96 6.48 5.10
C GLN A 23 -2.02 6.31 3.91
N GLU A 24 -2.35 5.37 3.03
CA GLU A 24 -1.57 4.99 1.87
C GLU A 24 -1.43 6.10 0.84
N TYR A 25 -2.32 7.10 0.84
CA TYR A 25 -2.30 8.27 -0.06
C TYR A 25 -0.96 9.02 -0.09
N ILE A 26 -0.17 8.92 0.98
CA ILE A 26 1.18 9.48 1.03
C ILE A 26 2.13 8.85 -0.01
N ILE A 27 1.93 7.58 -0.36
CA ILE A 27 2.75 6.84 -1.33
C ILE A 27 2.44 7.31 -2.76
N PRO A 28 1.19 7.33 -3.26
CA PRO A 28 0.86 7.95 -4.54
C PRO A 28 1.35 9.40 -4.66
N SER A 29 1.18 10.23 -3.63
CA SER A 29 1.69 11.61 -3.64
C SER A 29 3.20 11.63 -3.82
N ALA A 30 3.92 10.83 -3.04
CA ALA A 30 5.37 10.72 -3.13
C ALA A 30 5.85 10.24 -4.51
N ILE A 31 5.17 9.26 -5.13
CA ILE A 31 5.49 8.75 -6.46
C ILE A 31 5.30 9.85 -7.51
N GLN A 32 4.16 10.52 -7.49
CA GLN A 32 3.81 11.54 -8.51
C GLN A 32 4.67 12.79 -8.39
N GLU A 33 4.92 13.27 -7.17
CA GLU A 33 5.84 14.39 -6.95
C GLU A 33 7.27 14.04 -7.38
N TRP A 34 7.74 12.83 -7.06
CA TRP A 34 9.04 12.35 -7.50
C TRP A 34 9.13 12.28 -9.03
N ALA A 35 8.13 11.71 -9.69
CA ALA A 35 8.09 11.57 -11.14
C ALA A 35 8.14 12.92 -11.84
N LYS A 36 7.31 13.89 -11.41
CA LYS A 36 7.28 15.25 -11.97
C LYS A 36 8.59 16.01 -11.74
N LYS A 37 9.22 15.82 -10.58
CA LYS A 37 10.48 16.47 -10.23
C LYS A 37 11.66 15.92 -11.04
N TYR A 38 11.83 14.60 -11.05
CA TYR A 38 13.02 13.98 -11.63
C TYR A 38 12.90 13.70 -13.12
N GLN A 39 11.72 13.26 -13.61
CA GLN A 39 11.50 12.91 -15.02
C GLN A 39 12.60 12.01 -15.58
N VAL A 40 12.95 10.96 -14.84
CA VAL A 40 13.92 9.95 -15.26
C VAL A 40 13.20 8.63 -15.54
N PRO A 41 13.74 7.75 -16.40
CA PRO A 41 13.13 6.45 -16.66
C PRO A 41 13.06 5.60 -15.38
N ALA A 42 11.86 5.15 -15.03
CA ALA A 42 11.59 4.30 -13.88
C ALA A 42 10.24 3.59 -14.05
N LEU A 43 10.07 2.48 -13.33
CA LEU A 43 8.77 1.85 -13.10
C LEU A 43 8.55 1.82 -11.59
N ILE A 44 7.69 2.69 -11.09
CA ILE A 44 7.41 2.81 -9.66
C ILE A 44 5.92 2.61 -9.47
N LEU A 45 5.57 1.53 -8.80
CA LEU A 45 4.19 1.10 -8.61
C LEU A 45 3.85 1.13 -7.13
N PHE A 46 2.60 1.45 -6.84
CA PHE A 46 2.00 1.29 -5.52
C PHE A 46 0.95 0.20 -5.60
N VAL A 47 1.01 -0.76 -4.67
CA VAL A 47 0.02 -1.81 -4.50
C VAL A 47 -0.57 -1.67 -3.11
N ASP A 48 -1.86 -1.36 -3.09
CA ASP A 48 -2.67 -1.34 -1.89
C ASP A 48 -3.21 -2.75 -1.63
N LEU A 49 -2.66 -3.40 -0.60
CA LEU A 49 -2.92 -4.82 -0.34
C LEU A 49 -4.38 -5.13 -0.01
N PRO A 50 -5.14 -4.30 0.74
CA PRO A 50 -6.56 -4.49 0.92
C PRO A 50 -7.32 -4.57 -0.41
N ARG A 51 -7.00 -3.72 -1.40
CA ARG A 51 -7.62 -3.78 -2.74
C ARG A 51 -7.29 -5.05 -3.52
N VAL A 52 -6.10 -5.63 -3.30
CA VAL A 52 -5.72 -6.93 -3.88
C VAL A 52 -6.52 -8.06 -3.23
N MET A 53 -6.59 -8.07 -1.90
CA MET A 53 -7.34 -9.06 -1.15
C MET A 53 -8.85 -8.96 -1.47
N GLY A 54 -9.39 -7.75 -1.47
CA GLY A 54 -10.77 -7.46 -1.88
C GLY A 54 -11.76 -8.29 -1.07
N GLN A 55 -12.67 -9.01 -1.75
CA GLN A 55 -13.69 -9.84 -1.10
C GLN A 55 -13.15 -10.86 -0.09
N THR A 56 -11.92 -11.38 -0.26
CA THR A 56 -11.36 -12.33 0.73
C THR A 56 -10.98 -11.66 2.04
N LEU A 57 -10.97 -10.32 2.10
CA LEU A 57 -10.77 -9.52 3.30
C LEU A 57 -12.10 -9.00 3.89
N MET A 58 -13.23 -9.21 3.22
CA MET A 58 -14.52 -8.67 3.65
C MET A 58 -15.25 -9.62 4.61
N ASP A 59 -16.33 -9.12 5.19
CA ASP A 59 -17.30 -9.90 5.95
C ASP A 59 -18.24 -10.72 5.05
N LYS A 60 -18.95 -11.65 5.68
CA LYS A 60 -19.87 -12.59 5.03
C LYS A 60 -21.00 -11.92 4.27
N GLU A 61 -21.49 -10.76 4.70
CA GLU A 61 -22.52 -10.01 3.97
C GLU A 61 -22.03 -9.58 2.58
N HIS A 62 -20.72 -9.38 2.46
CA HIS A 62 -20.05 -8.96 1.22
C HIS A 62 -19.30 -10.11 0.52
N GLY A 63 -19.54 -11.35 0.96
CA GLY A 63 -18.99 -12.57 0.34
C GLY A 63 -17.62 -13.00 0.84
N GLY A 64 -17.10 -12.38 1.90
CA GLY A 64 -15.85 -12.79 2.53
C GLY A 64 -16.03 -13.71 3.75
N PRO A 65 -14.93 -14.09 4.44
CA PRO A 65 -14.98 -15.11 5.49
C PRO A 65 -15.28 -14.56 6.89
N PHE A 66 -15.25 -13.24 7.09
CA PHE A 66 -15.29 -12.62 8.41
C PHE A 66 -16.72 -12.35 8.91
N GLU A 67 -16.95 -12.35 10.24
CA GLU A 67 -18.26 -12.04 10.81
C GLU A 67 -18.55 -10.53 10.84
N THR A 68 -17.51 -9.69 10.91
CA THR A 68 -17.66 -8.23 10.93
C THR A 68 -16.85 -7.56 9.81
N PRO A 69 -17.32 -6.41 9.28
CA PRO A 69 -16.61 -5.70 8.22
C PRO A 69 -15.18 -5.33 8.61
N PHE A 70 -14.29 -5.34 7.61
CA PHE A 70 -12.89 -4.97 7.72
C PHE A 70 -12.71 -3.52 8.19
N GLN A 71 -11.87 -3.35 9.22
CA GLN A 71 -11.56 -2.09 9.89
C GLN A 71 -10.10 -2.10 10.40
N HIS A 72 -9.85 -1.70 11.65
CA HIS A 72 -8.52 -1.60 12.25
C HIS A 72 -8.40 -2.49 13.49
N ALA A 73 -7.32 -3.29 13.55
CA ALA A 73 -7.06 -4.31 14.55
C ALA A 73 -8.26 -5.23 14.82
N ASP A 74 -9.10 -5.40 13.80
CA ASP A 74 -10.39 -6.05 13.90
C ASP A 74 -10.26 -7.57 13.71
N GLU A 75 -11.38 -8.24 13.42
CA GLU A 75 -11.38 -9.68 13.14
C GLU A 75 -10.38 -10.05 12.04
N ALA A 76 -10.28 -9.26 10.97
CA ALA A 76 -9.49 -9.57 9.80
C ALA A 76 -7.99 -9.28 10.01
N GLU A 77 -7.62 -8.10 10.52
CA GLU A 77 -6.20 -7.79 10.81
C GLU A 77 -5.63 -8.75 11.86
N THR A 78 -6.42 -9.05 12.90
CA THR A 78 -6.01 -10.01 13.94
C THR A 78 -5.92 -11.43 13.38
N SER A 79 -6.80 -11.83 12.46
CA SER A 79 -6.71 -13.15 11.80
C SER A 79 -5.47 -13.27 10.92
N ILE A 80 -5.10 -12.22 10.17
CA ILE A 80 -3.86 -12.17 9.38
C ILE A 80 -2.66 -12.28 10.32
N SER A 81 -2.71 -11.55 11.43
CA SER A 81 -1.68 -11.55 12.46
C SER A 81 -1.46 -12.93 13.06
N LEU A 82 -2.54 -13.61 13.47
CA LEU A 82 -2.48 -14.99 13.96
C LEU A 82 -1.93 -15.98 12.93
N ALA A 83 -2.20 -15.77 11.64
CA ALA A 83 -1.72 -16.65 10.59
C ALA A 83 -0.21 -16.48 10.30
N LEU A 84 0.33 -15.27 10.44
CA LEU A 84 1.70 -14.93 10.05
C LEU A 84 2.66 -14.84 11.24
N PHE A 85 2.17 -14.42 12.39
CA PHE A 85 2.94 -14.13 13.60
C PHE A 85 2.15 -14.46 14.89
N PRO A 86 1.70 -15.71 15.06
CA PRO A 86 0.90 -16.12 16.21
C PRO A 86 1.58 -15.84 17.56
N GLU A 87 2.91 -15.84 17.62
CA GLU A 87 3.68 -15.57 18.83
C GLU A 87 3.54 -14.14 19.37
N PHE A 88 3.04 -13.20 18.55
CA PHE A 88 2.78 -11.82 18.95
C PHE A 88 1.29 -11.52 19.17
N CYS A 89 0.43 -12.55 19.15
CA CYS A 89 -1.01 -12.42 19.26
C CYS A 89 -1.53 -13.15 20.51
N ASP A 90 -1.55 -12.45 21.66
CA ASP A 90 -2.17 -12.99 22.87
C ASP A 90 -3.68 -12.75 22.88
N MET A 91 -4.42 -13.76 22.43
CA MET A 91 -5.87 -13.67 22.27
C MET A 91 -6.65 -13.61 23.59
N GLU A 92 -6.03 -13.93 24.74
CA GLU A 92 -6.68 -13.72 26.05
C GLU A 92 -6.90 -12.24 26.35
N HIS A 93 -6.15 -11.36 25.69
CA HIS A 93 -6.23 -9.90 25.80
C HIS A 93 -6.94 -9.23 24.61
N ALA A 94 -7.58 -10.01 23.72
CA ALA A 94 -8.30 -9.44 22.59
C ALA A 94 -9.52 -8.63 23.05
N GLU A 95 -9.56 -7.35 22.69
CA GLU A 95 -10.65 -6.44 23.00
C GLU A 95 -11.59 -6.21 21.81
N ASP A 96 -12.84 -5.90 22.13
CA ASP A 96 -13.90 -5.72 21.15
C ASP A 96 -14.56 -4.36 21.35
N THR A 97 -14.61 -3.55 20.29
CA THR A 97 -15.22 -2.22 20.31
C THR A 97 -16.43 -2.15 19.40
N THR A 98 -17.09 -0.99 19.33
CA THR A 98 -18.15 -0.73 18.36
C THR A 98 -17.95 0.64 17.78
N ILE A 99 -17.76 0.68 16.47
CA ILE A 99 -17.53 1.92 15.74
C ILE A 99 -18.88 2.57 15.44
N LYS A 100 -19.00 3.85 15.72
CA LYS A 100 -20.17 4.64 15.33
C LYS A 100 -19.73 5.99 14.78
N GLY A 101 -20.00 6.21 13.50
CA GLY A 101 -19.91 7.53 12.88
C GLY A 101 -21.17 8.37 13.11
N HIS A 102 -21.08 9.66 12.80
CA HIS A 102 -22.20 10.60 12.89
C HIS A 102 -23.16 10.50 11.70
N LEU A 103 -22.63 10.25 10.51
CA LEU A 103 -23.41 10.04 9.29
C LEU A 103 -23.93 8.59 9.19
N PRO A 104 -25.07 8.38 8.49
CA PRO A 104 -25.55 7.03 8.21
C PRO A 104 -24.56 6.24 7.31
N PRO A 105 -24.60 4.90 7.36
CA PRO A 105 -23.82 4.05 6.46
C PRO A 105 -24.10 4.34 4.97
N GLY A 106 -23.12 4.10 4.10
CA GLY A 106 -23.24 4.26 2.65
C GLY A 106 -22.50 5.45 2.04
N HIS A 107 -21.99 6.37 2.88
CA HIS A 107 -21.22 7.53 2.41
C HIS A 107 -19.71 7.32 2.50
N VAL A 108 -19.23 7.04 3.71
CA VAL A 108 -17.81 6.77 4.00
C VAL A 108 -17.56 5.27 3.89
N ASP A 109 -16.48 4.91 3.20
CA ASP A 109 -16.02 3.53 3.08
C ASP A 109 -15.52 3.00 4.44
N ARG A 110 -15.24 1.71 4.49
CA ARG A 110 -14.70 1.03 5.66
C ARG A 110 -13.21 0.75 5.43
N GLY A 111 -12.62 -0.10 6.27
CA GLY A 111 -11.22 -0.50 6.14
C GLY A 111 -10.86 -0.88 4.71
N GLY A 112 -9.68 -0.40 4.26
CA GLY A 112 -9.11 -0.72 2.96
C GLY A 112 -9.82 -0.14 1.73
N ASP A 113 -10.87 0.68 1.89
CA ASP A 113 -11.69 1.24 0.81
C ASP A 113 -12.18 0.16 -0.19
N ILE A 114 -12.50 -1.03 0.32
CA ILE A 114 -12.87 -2.19 -0.50
C ILE A 114 -14.39 -2.33 -0.70
N TYR A 115 -15.22 -1.57 0.03
CA TYR A 115 -16.68 -1.72 0.00
C TYR A 115 -17.36 -0.89 -1.08
N GLY A 116 -16.63 0.03 -1.72
CA GLY A 116 -17.12 0.78 -2.88
C GLY A 116 -18.01 1.96 -2.49
N HIS A 117 -17.87 2.48 -1.27
CA HIS A 117 -18.50 3.72 -0.88
C HIS A 117 -17.71 4.92 -1.44
N PRO A 118 -18.38 6.05 -1.74
CA PRO A 118 -17.77 7.12 -2.53
C PRO A 118 -16.70 7.93 -1.78
N ILE A 119 -16.67 7.90 -0.45
CA ILE A 119 -15.70 8.66 0.36
C ILE A 119 -14.73 7.68 1.03
N PRO A 120 -13.47 7.60 0.58
CA PRO A 120 -12.43 6.83 1.25
C PRO A 120 -12.29 7.20 2.73
N GLY A 121 -11.88 6.24 3.56
CA GLY A 121 -11.77 6.42 5.01
C GLY A 121 -10.90 7.63 5.41
N HIS A 122 -9.80 7.86 4.70
CA HIS A 122 -8.87 8.98 4.95
C HIS A 122 -9.34 10.33 4.39
N CYS A 123 -10.43 10.37 3.61
CA CYS A 123 -10.95 11.58 2.97
C CYS A 123 -11.98 12.33 3.84
N GLN A 124 -11.99 12.09 5.15
CA GLN A 124 -12.91 12.74 6.07
C GLN A 124 -12.25 13.06 7.40
N VAL A 125 -12.76 14.10 8.06
CA VAL A 125 -12.44 14.46 9.44
C VAL A 125 -13.75 14.85 10.13
N GLY A 126 -13.98 14.29 11.31
CA GLY A 126 -15.13 14.65 12.15
C GLY A 126 -16.41 13.83 11.90
N ASN A 127 -16.44 12.90 10.95
CA ASN A 127 -17.53 11.91 10.88
C ASN A 127 -17.36 10.80 11.95
N VAL A 128 -16.12 10.51 12.33
CA VAL A 128 -15.76 9.63 13.46
C VAL A 128 -14.82 10.43 14.37
N GLY A 129 -14.85 10.16 15.68
CA GLY A 129 -13.90 10.74 16.61
C GLY A 129 -12.48 10.19 16.39
N ILE A 130 -11.48 10.88 16.96
CA ILE A 130 -10.11 10.39 16.94
C ILE A 130 -10.01 9.12 17.81
N GLU A 131 -9.26 8.13 17.33
CA GLU A 131 -9.24 6.78 17.91
C GLU A 131 -8.86 6.77 19.38
N CYS A 132 -7.89 7.59 19.80
CA CYS A 132 -7.51 7.68 21.22
C CYS A 132 -8.62 8.18 22.16
N VAL A 133 -9.71 8.74 21.63
CA VAL A 133 -10.89 9.18 22.39
C VAL A 133 -12.04 8.19 22.24
N THR A 134 -12.29 7.67 21.03
CA THR A 134 -13.48 6.84 20.74
C THR A 134 -13.22 5.34 20.74
N ALA A 135 -11.97 4.92 20.70
CA ALA A 135 -11.51 3.54 20.72
C ALA A 135 -10.13 3.45 21.43
N PRO A 136 -10.04 3.81 22.72
CA PRO A 136 -8.78 3.83 23.46
C PRO A 136 -8.08 2.46 23.55
N GLU A 137 -8.82 1.37 23.32
CA GLU A 137 -8.32 0.00 23.21
C GLU A 137 -7.45 -0.21 21.96
N GLY A 138 -7.51 0.70 20.98
CA GLY A 138 -6.80 0.59 19.70
C GLY A 138 -7.45 -0.38 18.70
N VAL A 139 -8.59 -0.97 19.06
CA VAL A 139 -9.36 -1.86 18.18
C VAL A 139 -10.58 -1.13 17.65
N LEU A 140 -10.84 -1.26 16.35
CA LEU A 140 -12.05 -0.82 15.69
C LEU A 140 -12.79 -2.05 15.15
N GLY A 141 -13.52 -2.77 16.00
CA GLY A 141 -14.23 -3.98 15.57
C GLY A 141 -14.16 -5.11 16.59
N LYS A 142 -14.11 -6.35 16.11
CA LYS A 142 -14.22 -7.56 16.94
C LYS A 142 -12.99 -8.48 16.80
N ALA A 143 -11.88 -8.11 17.44
CA ALA A 143 -10.66 -8.92 17.42
C ALA A 143 -10.88 -10.31 18.02
N SER A 144 -11.77 -10.45 19.01
CA SER A 144 -12.05 -11.73 19.70
C SER A 144 -12.56 -12.85 18.78
N LYS A 145 -13.05 -12.50 17.57
CA LYS A 145 -13.58 -13.44 16.57
C LYS A 145 -12.54 -13.95 15.58
N ALA A 146 -11.30 -13.48 15.70
CA ALA A 146 -10.24 -13.77 14.76
C ALA A 146 -9.85 -15.26 14.77
N SER A 147 -9.45 -15.77 13.61
CA SER A 147 -8.79 -17.07 13.49
C SER A 147 -7.85 -17.08 12.29
N ALA A 148 -6.69 -17.72 12.43
CA ALA A 148 -5.69 -17.81 11.37
C ALA A 148 -6.24 -18.38 10.05
N GLU A 149 -7.16 -19.34 10.13
CA GLU A 149 -7.75 -20.00 8.97
C GLU A 149 -8.53 -19.03 8.08
N LYS A 150 -9.28 -18.09 8.67
CA LYS A 150 -10.10 -17.12 7.93
C LYS A 150 -9.25 -16.23 7.02
N ALA A 151 -8.04 -15.89 7.44
CA ALA A 151 -7.15 -14.98 6.71
C ALA A 151 -6.39 -15.63 5.56
N ARG A 152 -6.35 -16.98 5.50
CA ARG A 152 -5.49 -17.71 4.54
C ARG A 152 -5.75 -17.31 3.10
N ALA A 153 -7.01 -17.24 2.68
CA ALA A 153 -7.38 -16.88 1.32
C ALA A 153 -6.98 -15.44 0.95
N ALA A 154 -7.01 -14.51 1.90
CA ALA A 154 -6.56 -13.14 1.70
C ALA A 154 -5.04 -13.06 1.50
N ILE A 155 -4.28 -13.76 2.34
CA ILE A 155 -2.82 -13.83 2.27
C ILE A 155 -2.36 -14.47 0.96
N GLU A 156 -2.92 -15.63 0.61
CA GLU A 156 -2.56 -16.34 -0.63
C GLU A 156 -2.84 -15.47 -1.86
N LYS A 157 -4.00 -14.82 -1.92
CA LYS A 157 -4.36 -13.91 -3.02
C LYS A 157 -3.40 -12.73 -3.16
N ALA A 158 -2.96 -12.15 -2.04
CA ALA A 158 -1.96 -11.09 -2.05
C ALA A 158 -0.61 -11.58 -2.59
N CYS A 159 -0.13 -12.73 -2.09
CA CYS A 159 1.11 -13.35 -2.56
C CYS A 159 1.08 -13.69 -4.05
N ASP A 160 0.00 -14.33 -4.53
CA ASP A 160 -0.18 -14.71 -5.93
C ASP A 160 -0.18 -13.50 -6.85
N TYR A 161 -0.88 -12.43 -6.46
CA TYR A 161 -0.89 -11.19 -7.22
C TYR A 161 0.49 -10.54 -7.28
N LEU A 162 1.20 -10.45 -6.16
CA LEU A 162 2.54 -9.87 -6.11
C LEU A 162 3.55 -10.67 -6.95
N LEU A 163 3.48 -12.01 -6.89
CA LEU A 163 4.30 -12.88 -7.72
C LEU A 163 4.01 -12.69 -9.20
N LYS A 164 2.72 -12.63 -9.58
CA LYS A 164 2.31 -12.36 -10.95
C LYS A 164 2.81 -11.00 -11.44
N LEU A 165 2.58 -9.94 -10.66
CA LEU A 165 3.03 -8.58 -11.00
C LEU A 165 4.55 -8.53 -11.18
N HIS A 166 5.29 -9.13 -10.25
CA HIS A 166 6.75 -9.25 -10.34
C HIS A 166 7.19 -9.92 -11.65
N ASN A 167 6.61 -11.08 -11.97
CA ASN A 167 6.98 -11.85 -13.15
C ASN A 167 6.62 -11.12 -14.46
N ASP A 168 5.46 -10.47 -14.52
CA ASP A 168 5.05 -9.67 -15.68
C ASP A 168 6.00 -8.49 -15.91
N ILE A 169 6.41 -7.80 -14.83
CA ILE A 169 7.39 -6.71 -14.91
C ILE A 169 8.72 -7.21 -15.48
N LEU A 170 9.23 -8.35 -15.01
CA LEU A 170 10.49 -8.90 -15.50
C LEU A 170 10.41 -9.42 -16.93
N SER A 171 9.25 -9.93 -17.35
CA SER A 171 9.00 -10.36 -18.72
C SER A 171 9.07 -9.19 -19.70
N ILE A 172 8.42 -8.06 -19.38
CA ILE A 172 8.38 -6.88 -20.25
C ILE A 172 9.69 -6.07 -20.16
N PHE A 173 10.17 -5.87 -18.94
CA PHE A 173 11.35 -5.09 -18.57
C PHE A 173 12.35 -5.94 -17.79
N PRO A 174 13.11 -6.84 -18.44
CA PRO A 174 14.21 -7.57 -17.79
C PRO A 174 15.26 -6.62 -17.19
N PRO A 175 16.21 -7.11 -16.37
CA PRO A 175 17.30 -6.30 -15.85
C PRO A 175 18.02 -5.49 -16.96
N GLY A 176 18.20 -4.19 -16.73
CA GLY A 176 18.78 -3.26 -17.71
C GLY A 176 17.81 -2.68 -18.74
N LYS A 177 16.58 -3.22 -18.87
CA LYS A 177 15.54 -2.66 -19.75
C LYS A 177 14.54 -1.84 -18.96
N LEU A 178 14.15 -0.69 -19.50
CA LEU A 178 13.18 0.25 -18.92
C LEU A 178 12.17 0.70 -19.98
N PRO A 179 11.08 1.36 -19.58
CA PRO A 179 10.27 2.15 -20.52
C PRO A 179 11.16 3.09 -21.33
N ASP A 180 10.80 3.30 -22.60
CA ASP A 180 11.55 4.21 -23.47
C ASP A 180 11.62 5.60 -22.82
N THR A 181 12.85 6.10 -22.68
CA THR A 181 13.15 7.43 -22.16
C THR A 181 12.32 8.53 -22.81
N LYS A 182 12.03 8.44 -24.11
CA LYS A 182 11.26 9.44 -24.86
C LYS A 182 9.81 9.55 -24.40
N LEU A 183 9.29 8.52 -23.75
CA LEU A 183 7.93 8.50 -23.18
C LEU A 183 7.90 9.03 -21.74
N MET A 184 9.07 9.25 -21.12
CA MET A 184 9.20 9.47 -19.68
C MET A 184 9.81 10.82 -19.31
N THR A 185 10.38 11.56 -20.26
CA THR A 185 11.15 12.77 -19.97
C THR A 185 11.02 13.85 -21.05
N GLN A 186 11.01 15.10 -20.60
CA GLN A 186 11.25 16.28 -21.45
C GLN A 186 12.62 16.92 -21.16
N ARG A 187 13.48 16.25 -20.39
CA ARG A 187 14.83 16.73 -20.11
C ARG A 187 15.74 16.55 -21.32
N ASP A 188 16.85 17.27 -21.29
CA ASP A 188 17.96 17.09 -22.24
C ASP A 188 18.39 15.61 -22.31
N ALA A 189 18.54 15.10 -23.54
CA ALA A 189 18.82 13.70 -23.77
C ALA A 189 20.20 13.29 -23.22
N GLN A 190 21.22 14.16 -23.37
CA GLN A 190 22.57 13.89 -22.86
C GLN A 190 22.57 13.81 -21.33
N LEU A 191 21.82 14.67 -20.65
CA LEU A 191 21.65 14.61 -19.20
C LEU A 191 21.06 13.26 -18.78
N ILE A 192 20.02 12.78 -19.47
CA ILE A 192 19.39 11.49 -19.14
C ILE A 192 20.35 10.33 -19.39
N GLU A 193 21.10 10.35 -20.50
CA GLU A 193 22.14 9.36 -20.78
C GLU A 193 23.21 9.33 -19.67
N ASP A 194 23.75 10.50 -19.29
CA ASP A 194 24.75 10.63 -18.23
C ASP A 194 24.23 10.08 -16.90
N ILE A 195 22.98 10.37 -16.53
CA ILE A 195 22.39 9.93 -15.26
C ILE A 195 22.07 8.42 -15.29
N LEU A 196 21.63 7.88 -16.43
CA LEU A 196 21.45 6.43 -16.59
C LEU A 196 22.77 5.67 -16.53
N LYS A 197 23.85 6.24 -17.08
CA LYS A 197 25.21 5.69 -16.99
C LYS A 197 25.68 5.60 -15.54
N GLY A 198 25.37 6.62 -14.73
CA GLY A 198 25.64 6.66 -13.30
C GLY A 198 27.10 7.00 -12.95
N PRO A 199 27.35 7.51 -11.73
CA PRO A 199 28.65 8.09 -11.35
C PRO A 199 29.79 7.06 -11.34
N THR A 200 29.51 5.80 -11.03
CA THR A 200 30.51 4.72 -10.98
C THR A 200 30.99 4.28 -12.37
N LYS A 201 30.35 4.75 -13.43
CA LYS A 201 30.72 4.47 -14.83
C LYS A 201 31.06 5.76 -15.60
N GLY A 202 31.41 6.83 -14.89
CA GLY A 202 31.74 8.14 -15.49
C GLY A 202 30.52 8.89 -16.03
N GLY A 203 29.33 8.61 -15.49
CA GLY A 203 28.11 9.40 -15.66
C GLY A 203 27.85 10.34 -14.47
N LYS A 204 26.59 10.75 -14.29
CA LYS A 204 26.15 11.64 -13.21
C LYS A 204 25.23 10.93 -12.23
N HIS A 205 25.17 11.41 -10.99
CA HIS A 205 24.16 10.97 -10.03
C HIS A 205 22.84 11.72 -10.24
N ILE A 206 21.70 11.17 -9.83
CA ILE A 206 20.39 11.82 -10.01
C ILE A 206 20.28 13.16 -9.27
N TYR A 207 21.05 13.37 -8.19
CA TYR A 207 21.01 14.63 -7.43
C TYR A 207 21.54 15.86 -8.19
N VAL A 208 22.15 15.70 -9.38
CA VAL A 208 22.46 16.86 -10.25
C VAL A 208 21.18 17.50 -10.80
N ILE A 209 20.05 16.78 -10.77
CA ILE A 209 18.73 17.34 -11.07
C ILE A 209 18.19 18.08 -9.85
N ALA A 210 18.08 17.39 -8.72
CA ALA A 210 17.60 17.96 -7.47
C ALA A 210 17.82 17.03 -6.27
N TRP A 211 17.94 17.63 -5.08
CA TRP A 211 17.88 16.90 -3.81
C TRP A 211 16.46 16.40 -3.51
N PRO A 212 16.26 15.16 -3.04
CA PRO A 212 14.93 14.70 -2.64
C PRO A 212 14.52 15.37 -1.33
N PRO A 213 13.32 15.97 -1.27
CA PRO A 213 12.80 16.54 -0.03
C PRO A 213 12.31 15.45 0.91
#